data_AF-A0A928XFT8-F1
#
_entry.id   AF-A0A928XFT8-F1
#
_cell.length_a   1.000
_cell.length_b   1.000
_cell.length_c   1.000
_cell.angle_alpha   90.00
_cell.angle_beta   90.00
_cell.angle_gamma   90.00
#
_symmetry.space_group_name_H-M   'P 1'
#
loop_
_entity.id
_entity.type
_entity.pdbx_description
1 polymer ?
#
loop_
_entity_poly.entity_id
_entity_poly.type
_entity_poly.pdbx_seq_one_letter_code
_entity_poly.pdbx_strand_id
1 'polypeptide(L)' 'MEALIGVALPFESNFLPWREIGARLTPYVAKFRYPGETMQPEPEEFQQALADAEGFYAFVLSVLPAEVHPPA' A
#
# COMPACT_ATOMS: atom_id res chain seq x y z
N MET A 1 0.25 -0.07 7.89
CA MET A 1 0.53 -1.11 6.86
C MET A 1 1.78 -1.92 7.18
N GLU A 2 2.85 -1.29 7.67
CA GLU A 2 4.12 -1.97 8.01
C GLU A 2 3.98 -3.18 8.95
N ALA A 3 3.15 -3.07 10.01
CA ALA A 3 2.92 -4.19 10.93
C ALA A 3 2.33 -5.43 10.23
N LEU A 4 1.43 -5.24 9.26
CA LEU A 4 0.81 -6.34 8.51
C LEU A 4 1.82 -6.99 7.56
N ILE A 5 2.70 -6.21 6.94
CA ILE A 5 3.82 -6.72 6.14
C ILE A 5 4.74 -7.58 7.02
N GLY A 6 5.03 -7.14 8.25
CA GLY A 6 5.78 -7.92 9.24
C GLY A 6 5.15 -9.28 9.57
N VAL A 7 3.81 -9.34 9.64
CA VAL A 7 3.08 -10.59 9.86
C VAL A 7 3.10 -11.51 8.63
N ALA A 8 3.15 -10.95 7.42
CA ALA A 8 3.16 -11.73 6.17
C ALA A 8 4.56 -12.31 5.83
N LEU A 9 5.63 -11.64 6.25
CA LEU A 9 7.02 -12.01 5.94
C LEU A 9 7.41 -13.47 6.23
N PRO A 10 6.98 -14.11 7.33
CA PRO A 10 7.27 -15.53 7.58
C PRO A 10 6.62 -16.49 6.58
N PHE A 11 5.56 -16.06 5.90
CA PHE A 11 4.80 -16.88 4.95
C PHE A 11 5.23 -16.61 3.50
N GLU A 12 5.60 -15.37 3.20
CA GLU A 12 6.06 -14.97 1.88
C GLU A 12 7.14 -13.88 2.00
N SER A 13 8.38 -14.25 1.71
CA SER A 13 9.54 -13.37 1.88
C SER A 13 9.57 -12.17 0.92
N ASN A 14 8.87 -12.27 -0.22
CA ASN A 14 8.77 -11.20 -1.21
C ASN A 14 7.94 -10.01 -0.72
N PHE A 15 7.38 -10.06 0.49
CA PHE A 15 6.84 -8.90 1.20
C PHE A 15 7.92 -7.91 1.67
N LEU A 16 9.20 -8.30 1.73
CA LEU A 16 10.28 -7.46 2.28
C LEU A 16 10.49 -6.13 1.53
N PRO A 17 10.54 -6.09 0.19
CA PRO A 17 10.68 -4.84 -0.55
C PRO A 17 9.50 -3.87 -0.34
N TRP A 18 8.32 -4.38 0.04
CA TRP A 18 7.12 -3.57 0.23
C TRP A 18 7.09 -2.81 1.56
N ARG A 19 8.04 -3.03 2.49
CA ARG A 19 8.08 -2.31 3.78
C ARG A 19 8.18 -0.80 3.61
N GLU A 20 9.03 -0.33 2.70
CA GLU A 20 9.22 1.09 2.45
C GLU A 20 7.95 1.72 1.84
N ILE A 21 7.29 1.01 0.93
CA ILE A 21 6.00 1.41 0.38
C ILE A 21 4.93 1.49 1.48
N GLY A 22 4.86 0.47 2.34
CA GLY A 22 3.94 0.46 3.46
C GLY A 22 4.16 1.61 4.45
N ALA A 23 5.43 1.98 4.70
CA ALA A 23 5.78 3.14 5.52
C ALA A 23 5.37 4.46 4.85
N ARG A 24 5.58 4.59 3.53
CA ARG A 24 5.20 5.78 2.74
C ARG A 24 3.69 5.98 2.66
N LEU A 25 2.91 4.90 2.45
CA LEU A 25 1.46 4.98 2.28
C LEU A 25 0.69 5.10 3.60
N THR A 26 1.21 4.60 4.72
CA THR A 26 0.49 4.58 6.02
C THR A 26 0.03 5.98 6.48
N PRO A 27 0.84 7.06 6.38
CA PRO A 27 0.41 8.41 6.76
C PRO A 27 -0.79 8.93 5.98
N TYR A 28 -0.97 8.51 4.71
CA TYR A 28 -2.04 9.00 3.84
C TYR A 28 -3.45 8.60 4.31
N VAL A 29 -3.55 7.67 5.26
CA VAL A 29 -4.82 7.29 5.92
C VAL A 29 -5.47 8.47 6.65
N ALA A 30 -4.67 9.43 7.15
CA ALA A 30 -5.17 10.59 7.87
C ALA A 30 -4.73 11.93 7.24
N LYS A 31 -3.52 11.96 6.66
CA LYS A 31 -2.86 13.20 6.18
C LYS A 31 -3.80 14.11 5.41
N PHE A 32 -4.55 13.59 4.43
CA PHE A 32 -5.38 14.40 3.53
C PHE A 32 -6.89 14.34 3.80
N ARG A 33 -7.32 13.76 4.93
CA ARG A 33 -8.76 13.57 5.22
C ARG A 33 -9.45 14.81 5.80
N TYR A 34 -8.73 15.62 6.58
CA TYR A 34 -9.34 16.68 7.37
C TYR A 34 -9.09 18.05 6.74
N PRO A 35 -10.16 18.82 6.41
CA PRO A 35 -10.02 20.17 5.88
C PRO A 35 -9.23 21.07 6.84
N GLY A 36 -8.24 21.79 6.33
CA GLY A 36 -7.49 22.82 7.07
C GLY A 36 -6.23 22.34 7.80
N GLU A 37 -5.97 21.04 7.93
CA GLU A 37 -4.72 20.53 8.53
C GLU A 37 -3.60 20.32 7.51
N THR A 38 -3.94 20.10 6.23
CA THR A 38 -2.97 19.93 5.14
C THR A 38 -3.50 20.46 3.81
N MET A 39 -2.61 20.96 2.97
CA MET A 39 -2.87 21.20 1.55
C MET A 39 -3.01 19.85 0.82
N GLN A 40 -3.71 19.84 -0.33
CA GLN A 40 -3.83 18.64 -1.18
C GLN A 40 -2.45 18.06 -1.53
N PRO A 41 -2.32 16.74 -1.78
CA PRO A 41 -1.07 16.19 -2.26
C PRO A 41 -0.68 16.84 -3.58
N GLU A 42 0.62 17.02 -3.80
CA GLU A 42 1.11 17.41 -5.12
C GLU A 42 0.78 16.30 -6.14
N PRO A 43 0.52 16.63 -7.41
CA PRO A 43 0.17 15.63 -8.42
C PRO A 43 1.18 14.47 -8.53
N GLU A 44 2.47 14.76 -8.37
CA GLU A 44 3.55 13.77 -8.38
C GLU A 44 3.50 12.84 -7.15
N GLU A 45 3.21 13.39 -5.96
CA GLU A 45 3.02 12.60 -4.73
C GLU A 45 1.83 11.65 -4.89
N PHE A 46 0.73 12.14 -5.49
CA PHE A 46 -0.44 11.33 -5.78
C PHE A 46 -0.13 10.20 -6.77
N GLN A 47 0.53 10.50 -7.88
CA GLN A 47 0.86 9.49 -8.89
C GLN A 47 1.78 8.41 -8.34
N GLN A 48 2.80 8.79 -7.57
CA GLN A 48 3.68 7.82 -6.93
C GLN A 48 2.91 6.94 -5.93
N ALA A 49 2.07 7.55 -5.09
CA ALA A 49 1.27 6.83 -4.10
C ALA A 49 0.29 5.84 -4.75
N LEU A 50 -0.32 6.23 -5.86
CA LEU A 50 -1.22 5.35 -6.62
C LEU A 50 -0.46 4.18 -7.23
N ALA A 51 0.65 4.44 -7.92
CA ALA A 51 1.46 3.39 -8.53
C ALA A 51 1.99 2.38 -7.48
N ASP A 52 2.39 2.88 -6.31
CA ASP A 52 2.80 2.04 -5.18
C ASP A 52 1.67 1.14 -4.68
N ALA A 53 0.46 1.69 -4.55
CA ALA A 53 -0.71 0.97 -4.07
C ALA A 53 -1.16 -0.10 -5.08
N GLU A 54 -1.19 0.24 -6.37
CA GLU A 54 -1.50 -0.69 -7.46
C GLU A 54 -0.48 -1.83 -7.53
N GLY A 55 0.81 -1.51 -7.43
CA GLY A 55 1.87 -2.50 -7.39
C GLY A 55 1.73 -3.45 -6.19
N PHE A 56 1.48 -2.91 -5.00
CA PHE A 56 1.33 -3.73 -3.79
C PHE A 56 0.10 -4.63 -3.88
N TYR A 57 -1.01 -4.11 -4.39
CA TYR A 57 -2.22 -4.88 -4.62
C TYR A 57 -1.99 -6.01 -5.63
N ALA A 58 -1.37 -5.73 -6.77
CA ALA A 58 -1.04 -6.75 -7.77
C ALA A 58 -0.13 -7.84 -7.21
N PHE A 59 0.86 -7.45 -6.38
CA PHE A 59 1.71 -8.41 -5.69
C PHE A 59 0.91 -9.29 -4.73
N VAL A 60 0.04 -8.72 -3.89
CA VAL A 60 -0.81 -9.50 -2.98
C VAL A 60 -1.67 -10.50 -3.76
N LEU A 61 -2.25 -10.10 -4.90
CA LEU A 61 -2.99 -11.02 -5.75
C LEU A 61 -2.10 -12.11 -6.37
N SER A 62 -0.84 -11.80 -6.71
CA SER A 62 0.08 -12.78 -7.29
C SER A 62 0.48 -13.92 -6.34
N VAL A 63 0.43 -13.67 -5.02
CA VAL A 63 0.80 -14.66 -3.99
C VAL A 63 -0.41 -15.39 -3.41
N LEU A 64 -1.62 -14.90 -3.70
CA LEU A 64 -2.87 -15.51 -3.27
C LEU A 64 -3.49 -16.36 -4.39
N PRO A 65 -4.13 -17.50 -4.05
CA PRO A 65 -4.91 -18.27 -5.01
C PRO A 65 -5.98 -17.42 -5.70
N ALA A 66 -6.25 -17.67 -6.98
CA ALA A 66 -7.20 -16.89 -7.77
C ALA A 66 -8.62 -16.94 -7.19
N GLU A 67 -8.98 -18.01 -6.48
CA GLU A 67 -10.29 -18.22 -5.88
C GLU A 67 -10.60 -17.23 -4.75
N VAL A 68 -9.58 -16.59 -4.17
CA VAL A 68 -9.74 -15.59 -3.11
C VAL A 68 -9.54 -14.16 -3.61
N HIS A 69 -9.40 -13.96 -4.92
CA HIS A 69 -9.27 -12.63 -5.50
C HIS A 69 -10.60 -11.86 -5.38
N PRO A 70 -10.57 -10.53 -5.20
CA PRO A 70 -11.78 -9.72 -5.20
C PRO A 70 -12.56 -9.84 -6.52
N PRO A 71 -13.89 -9.66 -6.50
CA PRO A 71 -14.68 -9.62 -7.72
C PRO A 71 -14.20 -8.48 -8.63
N ALA A 72 -14.21 -8.73 -9.94
CA ALA A 72 -13.87 -7.75 -10.98
C ALA A 72 -14.95 -6.68 -11.17
#